data_AF-A0A520LKM9-F1
#
_entry.id   AF-A0A520LKM9-F1
#
_cell.length_a   1.000
_cell.length_b   1.000
_cell.length_c   1.000
_cell.angle_alpha   90.00
_cell.angle_beta   90.00
_cell.angle_gamma   90.00
#
_symmetry.space_group_name_H-M   'P 1'
#
loop_
_entity.id
_entity.type
_entity.pdbx_description
1 polymer ?
#
loop_
_entity_poly.entity_id
_entity_poly.type
_entity_poly.pdbx_seq_one_letter_code
_entity_poly.pdbx_strand_id
1 'polypeptide(L)'
;MESANPLQQLLVRGLGTTTLVADRLRGVTQEWVSRGRLDPNQASALVDDVMKALRGETPELEEKVGRDIERNRDNLLQDIGVASQKEVDELRGRIDRIEQQLRQLNQGD
;
A
#
# COMPACT_ATOMS: atom_id res chain seq x y z
N MET A 1 -7.21 5.75 15.55
CA MET A 1 -6.91 4.59 14.69
C MET A 1 -7.64 4.83 13.40
N GLU A 2 -6.92 5.27 12.37
CA GLU A 2 -7.52 5.51 11.05
C GLU A 2 -8.16 4.23 10.55
N SER A 3 -9.42 4.33 10.18
CA SER A 3 -10.20 3.27 9.55
C SER A 3 -9.56 2.93 8.21
N ALA A 4 -8.51 2.09 8.22
CA ALA A 4 -7.83 1.66 7.01
C ALA A 4 -8.89 1.15 6.03
N ASN A 5 -8.93 1.78 4.85
CA ASN A 5 -9.94 1.52 3.84
C ASN A 5 -9.99 0.01 3.56
N PRO A 6 -11.16 -0.65 3.62
CA PRO A 6 -11.27 -2.09 3.44
C PRO A 6 -10.67 -2.58 2.11
N LEU A 7 -10.60 -1.73 1.07
CA LEU A 7 -9.88 -2.02 -0.17
C LEU A 7 -8.36 -2.14 0.03
N GLN A 8 -7.78 -1.28 0.86
CA GLN A 8 -6.36 -1.30 1.22
C GLN A 8 -6.05 -2.55 2.06
N GLN A 9 -6.95 -2.94 2.96
CA GLN A 9 -6.80 -4.18 3.74
C GLN A 9 -6.90 -5.44 2.87
N LEU A 10 -7.80 -5.46 1.88
CA LEU A 10 -7.92 -6.57 0.93
C LEU A 10 -6.70 -6.68 0.02
N LEU A 11 -6.16 -5.55 -0.43
CA LEU A 11 -4.95 -5.48 -1.25
C LEU A 11 -3.71 -5.97 -0.47
N VAL A 12 -3.55 -5.53 0.77
CA VAL A 12 -2.45 -5.93 1.68
C VAL A 12 -2.54 -7.41 2.06
N ARG A 13 -3.74 -7.97 2.12
CA ARG A 13 -3.97 -9.36 2.56
C ARG A 13 -3.68 -10.39 1.46
N GLY A 14 -3.66 -10.02 0.17
CA GLY A 14 -3.36 -10.95 -0.94
C GLY A 14 -4.29 -12.18 -1.01
N LEU A 15 -5.41 -12.18 -0.28
CA LEU A 15 -6.31 -13.32 -0.17
C LEU A 15 -7.40 -13.21 -1.24
N GLY A 16 -7.12 -13.77 -2.41
CA GLY A 16 -7.96 -14.76 -3.12
C GLY A 16 -9.47 -14.53 -3.29
N THR A 17 -10.01 -13.32 -3.21
CA THR A 17 -11.45 -13.06 -3.46
C THR A 17 -11.65 -12.09 -4.62
N THR A 18 -11.10 -12.45 -5.79
CA THR A 18 -11.30 -11.73 -7.07
C THR A 18 -12.77 -11.43 -7.36
N THR A 19 -13.70 -12.26 -6.86
CA THR A 19 -15.16 -12.06 -6.99
C THR A 19 -15.68 -10.86 -6.21
N LEU A 20 -15.20 -10.61 -4.97
CA LEU A 20 -15.68 -9.49 -4.15
C LEU A 20 -15.17 -8.13 -4.65
N VAL A 21 -13.96 -8.13 -5.22
CA VAL A 21 -13.34 -6.92 -5.80
C VAL A 21 -14.09 -6.49 -7.06
N ALA A 22 -14.53 -7.43 -7.90
CA ALA A 22 -15.26 -7.15 -9.14
C ALA A 22 -16.60 -6.45 -8.88
N ASP A 23 -17.41 -6.96 -7.95
CA ASP A 23 -18.72 -6.40 -7.64
C ASP A 23 -18.60 -5.02 -6.98
N ARG A 24 -17.59 -4.83 -6.12
CA ARG A 24 -17.35 -3.53 -5.49
C ARG A 24 -16.85 -2.49 -6.48
N LEU A 25 -15.97 -2.87 -7.39
CA LEU A 25 -15.45 -1.99 -8.44
C LEU A 25 -16.59 -1.51 -9.35
N ARG A 26 -17.46 -2.42 -9.79
CA ARG A 26 -18.66 -2.08 -10.59
C ARG A 26 -19.57 -1.10 -9.86
N GLY A 27 -19.78 -1.28 -8.56
CA GLY A 27 -20.59 -0.36 -7.75
C GLY A 27 -20.02 1.07 -7.70
N VAL A 28 -18.71 1.21 -7.49
CA VAL A 28 -18.06 2.52 -7.41
C VAL A 28 -18.01 3.22 -8.77
N THR A 29 -17.70 2.50 -9.84
CA THR A 29 -17.69 3.11 -11.18
C THR A 29 -19.08 3.54 -11.62
N GLN A 30 -20.11 2.76 -11.29
CA GLN A 30 -21.49 3.15 -11.56
C GLN A 30 -21.95 4.35 -10.72
N GLU A 31 -21.49 4.47 -9.46
CA GLU A 31 -21.70 5.67 -8.65
C GLU A 31 -21.08 6.92 -9.31
N TRP A 32 -19.87 6.80 -9.86
CA TRP A 32 -19.21 7.90 -10.56
C TRP A 32 -19.91 8.30 -11.87
N VAL A 33 -20.41 7.33 -12.62
CA VAL A 33 -21.24 7.59 -13.82
C VAL A 33 -22.53 8.30 -13.43
N SER A 34 -23.22 7.83 -12.37
CA SER A 34 -24.46 8.45 -11.89
C SER A 34 -24.29 9.90 -11.42
N ARG A 35 -23.10 10.24 -10.94
CA ARG A 35 -22.72 11.60 -10.51
C ARG A 35 -22.14 12.46 -11.66
N GLY A 36 -22.12 11.95 -12.88
CA GLY A 36 -21.55 12.63 -14.05
C GLY A 36 -20.03 12.83 -13.98
N ARG A 37 -19.34 12.11 -13.09
CA ARG A 37 -17.87 12.20 -12.91
C ARG A 37 -17.11 11.30 -13.87
N LEU A 38 -17.79 10.34 -14.50
CA LEU A 38 -17.20 9.38 -15.43
C LEU A 38 -18.19 9.06 -16.55
N ASP A 39 -17.70 8.93 -17.77
CA ASP A 39 -18.52 8.50 -18.91
C ASP A 39 -18.84 6.99 -18.81
N PRO A 40 -20.05 6.53 -19.17
CA PRO A 40 -20.42 5.12 -19.12
C PRO A 40 -19.46 4.20 -19.89
N ASN A 41 -18.96 4.62 -21.06
CA ASN A 41 -18.06 3.80 -21.87
C ASN A 41 -16.68 3.67 -21.22
N GLN A 42 -16.20 4.75 -20.59
CA GLN A 42 -14.93 4.76 -19.85
C GLN A 42 -15.03 3.93 -18.57
N ALA A 43 -16.19 3.92 -17.90
CA ALA A 43 -16.44 3.10 -16.73
C ALA A 43 -16.38 1.60 -17.05
N SER A 44 -16.98 1.16 -18.15
CA SER A 44 -16.91 -0.23 -18.62
C SER A 44 -15.47 -0.63 -18.95
N ALA A 45 -14.73 0.21 -19.68
CA ALA A 45 -13.33 -0.05 -20.02
C ALA A 45 -12.45 -0.19 -18.77
N LEU A 46 -12.62 0.69 -17.77
CA LEU A 46 -11.87 0.63 -16.52
C LEU A 46 -12.14 -0.66 -15.73
N VAL A 47 -13.41 -1.08 -15.65
CA VAL A 47 -13.77 -2.35 -15.00
C VAL A 47 -13.13 -3.52 -15.73
N ASP A 48 -13.20 -3.54 -17.06
CA ASP A 48 -12.63 -4.62 -17.87
C ASP A 48 -11.11 -4.71 -17.73
N ASP A 49 -10.40 -3.57 -17.73
CA ASP A 49 -8.94 -3.53 -17.61
C ASP A 49 -8.47 -4.01 -16.24
N VAL A 50 -9.14 -3.60 -15.16
CA VAL A 50 -8.83 -4.08 -13.80
C VAL A 50 -9.13 -5.58 -13.68
N MET A 51 -10.21 -6.06 -14.29
CA MET A 51 -10.55 -7.49 -14.27
C MET A 51 -9.55 -8.33 -15.07
N LYS A 52 -9.05 -7.83 -16.21
CA LYS A 52 -7.98 -8.50 -16.98
C LYS A 52 -6.68 -8.55 -16.19
N ALA A 53 -6.33 -7.45 -15.51
CA ALA A 53 -5.15 -7.39 -14.65
C ALA A 53 -5.23 -8.41 -13.49
N LEU A 54 -6.39 -8.51 -12.82
CA LEU A 54 -6.62 -9.48 -11.75
C LEU A 54 -6.58 -10.94 -12.22
N ARG A 55 -6.83 -11.20 -13.51
CA ARG A 55 -6.73 -12.53 -14.12
C ARG A 55 -5.32 -12.86 -14.63
N GLY A 56 -4.38 -11.93 -14.54
CA GLY A 56 -3.03 -12.08 -15.11
C GLY A 56 -3.02 -12.05 -16.63
N GLU A 57 -4.06 -11.51 -17.27
CA GLU A 57 -4.18 -11.44 -18.74
C GLU A 57 -3.38 -10.27 -19.34
N THR A 58 -2.74 -9.44 -18.50
CA THR A 58 -1.96 -8.26 -18.92
C THR A 58 -0.51 -8.35 -18.42
N PRO A 59 0.34 -9.17 -19.06
CA PRO A 59 1.74 -9.35 -18.66
C PRO A 59 2.56 -8.05 -18.73
N GLU A 60 2.24 -7.16 -19.67
CA GLU A 60 2.87 -5.83 -19.80
C GLU A 60 2.56 -4.91 -18.60
N LEU A 61 1.35 -5.05 -18.04
CA LEU A 61 0.93 -4.30 -16.86
C LEU A 61 1.63 -4.84 -15.61
N GLU A 62 1.75 -6.16 -15.48
CA GLU A 62 2.51 -6.79 -14.39
C GLU A 62 3.98 -6.36 -14.40
N GLU A 63 4.60 -6.33 -15.58
CA GLU A 63 6.00 -5.93 -15.72
C GLU A 63 6.19 -4.43 -15.41
N LYS A 64 5.26 -3.58 -15.84
CA LYS A 64 5.27 -2.15 -15.51
C LYS A 64 5.05 -1.89 -14.02
N VAL A 65 4.03 -2.53 -13.44
CA VAL A 65 3.72 -2.42 -12.01
C VAL A 65 4.85 -2.97 -11.16
N GLY A 66 5.44 -4.11 -11.55
CA GLY A 66 6.60 -4.69 -10.88
C GLY A 66 7.78 -3.73 -10.85
N ARG A 67 8.12 -3.12 -12.00
CA ARG A 67 9.19 -2.11 -12.08
C ARG A 67 8.89 -0.87 -11.25
N ASP A 68 7.65 -0.39 -11.24
CA ASP A 68 7.28 0.81 -10.49
C ASP A 68 7.27 0.54 -8.98
N ILE A 69 6.81 -0.64 -8.54
CA ILE A 69 6.90 -1.10 -7.16
C ILE A 69 8.36 -1.24 -6.73
N GLU A 70 9.22 -1.81 -7.57
CA GLU A 70 10.63 -1.99 -7.24
C GLU A 70 11.37 -0.66 -7.09
N ARG A 71 11.09 0.32 -7.97
CA ARG A 71 11.66 1.67 -7.88
C ARG A 71 11.17 2.46 -6.67
N ASN A 72 9.90 2.29 -6.29
CA ASN A 72 9.27 3.05 -5.21
C ASN A 72 9.11 2.23 -3.93
N ARG A 73 9.79 1.08 -3.82
CA ARG A 73 9.62 0.14 -2.70
C ARG A 73 9.77 0.84 -1.35
N ASP A 74 10.78 1.67 -1.20
CA ASP A 74 11.09 2.30 0.08
C ASP A 74 9.99 3.31 0.49
N ASN A 75 9.43 4.06 -0.47
CA ASN A 75 8.28 4.93 -0.25
C ASN A 75 7.03 4.12 0.08
N LEU A 76 6.78 3.02 -0.64
CA LEU A 76 5.64 2.14 -0.39
C LEU A 76 5.70 1.53 1.02
N LEU A 77 6.87 1.07 1.45
CA LEU A 77 7.10 0.54 2.80
C LEU A 77 6.84 1.61 3.86
N GLN A 78 7.29 2.84 3.63
CA GLN A 78 7.03 3.96 4.53
C GLN A 78 5.54 4.33 4.59
N ASP A 79 4.84 4.35 3.45
CA ASP A 79 3.42 4.67 3.34
C ASP A 79 2.54 3.62 4.05
N ILE A 80 2.97 2.36 4.11
CA ILE A 80 2.29 1.29 4.87
C ILE A 80 2.76 1.18 6.33
N GLY A 81 3.62 2.10 6.79
CA GLY A 81 4.10 2.18 8.17
C GLY A 81 5.20 1.18 8.55
N VAL A 82 5.86 0.57 7.57
CA VAL A 82 7.05 -0.26 7.81
C VAL A 82 8.26 0.66 7.98
N ALA A 83 8.85 0.65 9.17
CA ALA A 83 10.06 1.41 9.46
C ALA A 83 11.24 0.90 8.61
N SER A 84 12.01 1.83 8.05
CA SER A 84 13.22 1.52 7.31
C SER A 84 14.34 1.04 8.24
N GLN A 85 15.26 0.23 7.71
CA GLN A 85 16.43 -0.22 8.48
C GLN A 85 17.24 0.96 9.02
N LYS A 86 17.35 2.04 8.25
CA LYS A 86 18.06 3.26 8.65
C LYS A 86 17.42 3.91 9.88
N GLU A 87 16.09 4.01 9.92
CA GLU A 87 15.37 4.55 11.08
C GLU A 87 15.57 3.67 12.31
N VAL A 88 15.55 2.34 12.14
CA VAL A 88 15.85 1.39 13.22
C VAL A 88 17.28 1.56 13.75
N ASP A 89 18.26 1.69 12.85
CA ASP A 89 19.66 1.87 13.23
C ASP A 89 19.91 3.21 13.93
N GLU A 90 19.25 4.27 13.49
CA GLU A 90 19.31 5.58 14.15
C GLU A 90 18.74 5.52 15.57
N LEU A 91 17.58 4.88 15.74
CA LEU A 91 16.97 4.69 17.05
C LEU A 91 17.86 3.86 17.97
N ARG A 92 18.46 2.79 17.46
CA ARG A 92 19.41 1.97 18.22
C ARG A 92 20.60 2.80 18.70
N GLY A 93 21.21 3.60 17.82
CA GLY A 93 22.32 4.48 18.21
C GLY A 93 21.91 5.55 19.24
N ARG A 94 20.67 6.05 19.19
CA ARG A 94 20.13 6.97 20.21
C ARG A 94 19.97 6.27 21.56
N ILE A 95 19.48 5.04 21.57
CA ILE A 95 19.35 4.22 22.79
C ILE A 95 20.74 3.97 23.39
N ASP A 96 21.71 3.54 22.60
CA ASP A 96 23.07 3.25 23.07
C ASP A 96 23.71 4.45 23.78
N ARG A 97 23.51 5.67 23.24
CA ARG A 97 23.99 6.92 23.85
C ARG A 97 23.30 7.23 25.18
N ILE A 98 21.98 7.06 25.26
CA ILE A 98 21.21 7.28 26.49
C ILE A 98 21.67 6.30 27.57
N GLU A 99 21.85 5.02 27.22
CA GLU A 99 22.35 4.03 28.16
C GLU A 99 23.76 4.36 28.66
N GLN A 100 24.63 4.86 27.78
CA GLN A 100 25.97 5.27 28.18
C GLN A 100 25.94 6.47 29.12
N GLN A 101 25.06 7.45 28.89
CA GLN A 101 24.87 8.59 29.78
C GLN A 101 24.33 8.15 31.15
N LEU A 102 23.36 7.25 31.20
CA LEU A 102 22.84 6.70 32.45
C LEU A 102 23.90 5.94 33.24
N ARG A 103 24.76 5.16 32.56
CA ARG A 103 25.89 4.46 33.20
C ARG A 103 26.89 5.42 33.82
N GLN A 104 27.17 6.55 33.16
CA GLN A 104 28.08 7.58 33.70
C GLN A 104 27.49 8.29 34.92
N LEU A 105 26.20 8.64 34.88
CA LEU A 105 25.50 9.26 36.01
C LEU A 105 25.49 8.34 37.24
N ASN A 106 25.16 7.06 37.06
CA ASN A 106 25.13 6.09 38.16
C ASN A 106 26.50 5.70 38.74
N GLN A 107 27.61 6.06 38.08
CA GLN A 107 28.96 5.84 38.59
C GLN A 107 29.54 7.08 39.29
N GLY A 108 28.85 8.23 39.19
CA GLY A 108 29.26 9.50 39.79
C GLY A 108 28.64 9.79 41.16
N ASP A 109 27.75 8.94 41.65
CA ASP A 109 27.20 8.89 43.02
C ASP A 109 27.87 7.77 43.83
#